data_AF-A0A955UNB9-F1
#
_entry.id   AF-A0A955UNB9-F1
#
_cell.length_a   1.000
_cell.length_b   1.000
_cell.length_c   1.000
_cell.angle_alpha   90.00
_cell.angle_beta   90.00
_cell.angle_gamma   90.00
#
_symmetry.space_group_name_H-M   'P 1'
#
loop_
_entity.id
_entity.type
_entity.pdbx_description
1 polymer ?
#
loop_
_entity_poly.entity_id
_entity_poly.type
_entity_poly.pdbx_seq_one_letter_code
_entity_poly.pdbx_strand_id
1 'polypeptide(L)'
;MPTQPIPAVPTANVRGPRARSSPCGRRNRAHGRTRRLLALGLLLGAFAASPAAGVLISTGDGTGNTTPPAADPGFAHVGSLNGLTGVYVRNGWVLTANHVGPGDITLLGAVWPAIPGSRVRFVNPDSTAADLIAFKLRERPPLPDLALPSGAPSPDTLVTIVGNGFNRGAATTWMGMDGWQWGSGRTIRWGTNRITQIDQTTLDTHAFWFSFDDLRGPIQGQHEADVVNGDSGGAVFTGSGASAELVGILFARAGFEGQPASTSLYGNAGVAADLAWYRDDILAVIDRPDCDDGLDDDGDGLVDYPNDPGCASPADTSERAAGLVCDNGLDDDGDGLVDYPADDGCLHPTNAIEAPEPGFAAGLLAASLALAFAGRPGSNDRGRDRARQASSSSSTR
;
A
#
# COMPACT_ATOMS: atom_id res chain seq x y z
N MET A 1 6.04 60.74 -1.03
CA MET A 1 5.09 61.47 -1.92
C MET A 1 4.52 60.47 -2.92
N PRO A 2 3.20 60.36 -3.09
CA PRO A 2 2.58 59.51 -4.11
C PRO A 2 2.12 60.32 -5.34
N THR A 3 2.09 59.72 -6.53
CA THR A 3 1.65 60.36 -7.78
C THR A 3 0.74 59.45 -8.62
N GLN A 4 -0.54 59.41 -8.24
CA GLN A 4 -1.79 59.61 -9.03
C GLN A 4 -2.02 58.90 -10.41
N PRO A 5 -3.29 58.78 -10.90
CA PRO A 5 -3.66 57.80 -11.95
C PRO A 5 -4.19 58.36 -13.32
N ILE A 6 -4.45 57.43 -14.24
CA ILE A 6 -5.50 57.25 -15.31
C ILE A 6 -6.71 58.25 -15.26
N PRO A 7 -7.43 58.68 -16.37
CA PRO A 7 -7.67 58.06 -17.71
C PRO A 7 -7.78 58.93 -19.04
N ALA A 8 -7.74 58.23 -20.21
CA ALA A 8 -8.61 58.28 -21.44
C ALA A 8 -8.75 59.44 -22.50
N VAL A 9 -8.52 59.10 -23.80
CA VAL A 9 -9.44 59.05 -25.02
C VAL A 9 -10.32 60.28 -25.42
N PRO A 10 -10.74 60.59 -26.71
CA PRO A 10 -10.52 60.04 -28.08
C PRO A 10 -9.84 61.10 -29.05
N THR A 11 -10.09 61.40 -30.37
CA THR A 11 -11.04 61.02 -31.49
C THR A 11 -10.56 61.47 -32.91
N ALA A 12 -11.05 60.81 -33.99
CA ALA A 12 -11.47 61.36 -35.33
C ALA A 12 -10.46 61.98 -36.37
N ASN A 13 -10.68 62.01 -37.72
CA ASN A 13 -11.53 61.28 -38.71
C ASN A 13 -11.23 61.76 -40.20
N VAL A 14 -11.76 61.07 -41.24
CA VAL A 14 -12.20 61.56 -42.61
C VAL A 14 -11.34 61.36 -43.93
N ARG A 15 -11.96 60.68 -44.93
CA ARG A 15 -11.89 60.73 -46.45
C ARG A 15 -10.84 59.94 -47.32
N GLY A 16 -11.37 59.34 -48.41
CA GLY A 16 -10.69 58.93 -49.68
C GLY A 16 -10.96 59.93 -50.84
N PRO A 17 -10.91 59.61 -52.18
CA PRO A 17 -11.52 58.42 -52.84
C PRO A 17 -10.96 57.96 -54.26
N ARG A 18 -11.74 57.11 -55.00
CA ARG A 18 -11.85 56.92 -56.50
C ARG A 18 -10.88 56.03 -57.35
N ALA A 19 -11.30 54.77 -57.58
CA ALA A 19 -11.89 54.20 -58.84
C ALA A 19 -11.17 54.05 -60.23
N ARG A 20 -11.42 52.87 -60.86
CA ARG A 20 -11.42 52.45 -62.30
C ARG A 20 -10.12 52.08 -63.04
N SER A 21 -10.03 50.81 -63.50
CA SER A 21 -10.05 50.42 -64.94
C SER A 21 -9.91 48.88 -65.16
N SER A 22 -10.18 48.41 -66.39
CA SER A 22 -9.94 47.04 -66.91
C SER A 22 -9.70 47.16 -68.43
N PRO A 23 -8.96 46.25 -69.12
CA PRO A 23 -9.58 45.01 -69.63
C PRO A 23 -8.63 43.81 -69.95
N CYS A 24 -9.21 42.75 -70.54
CA CYS A 24 -8.58 41.68 -71.36
C CYS A 24 -7.85 40.53 -70.63
N GLY A 25 -7.87 39.28 -71.16
CA GLY A 25 -7.10 38.19 -70.53
C GLY A 25 -7.31 36.69 -70.86
N ARG A 26 -8.10 36.27 -71.87
CA ARG A 26 -8.25 34.85 -72.32
C ARG A 26 -8.88 33.82 -71.34
N ARG A 27 -9.24 32.65 -71.91
CA ARG A 27 -9.81 31.46 -71.24
C ARG A 27 -8.71 30.46 -70.88
N ASN A 28 -8.92 29.66 -69.84
CA ASN A 28 -8.84 28.19 -69.96
C ASN A 28 -9.55 27.48 -68.79
N ARG A 29 -10.03 26.24 -69.04
CA ARG A 29 -10.60 25.36 -67.99
C ARG A 29 -9.48 24.50 -67.39
N ALA A 30 -9.48 24.34 -66.07
CA ALA A 30 -8.78 23.26 -65.37
C ALA A 30 -9.64 22.81 -64.18
N HIS A 31 -9.72 21.50 -63.93
CA HIS A 31 -10.53 20.97 -62.83
C HIS A 31 -9.80 21.14 -61.49
N GLY A 32 -10.46 21.76 -60.53
CA GLY A 32 -9.98 21.81 -59.14
C GLY A 32 -10.00 20.43 -58.50
N ARG A 33 -8.84 19.78 -58.39
CA ARG A 33 -8.65 18.64 -57.49
C ARG A 33 -8.59 19.15 -56.05
N THR A 34 -9.72 19.14 -55.36
CA THR A 34 -9.77 19.34 -53.90
C THR A 34 -8.96 18.26 -53.20
N ARG A 35 -7.77 18.61 -52.71
CA ARG A 35 -7.03 17.77 -51.75
C ARG A 35 -7.87 17.70 -50.48
N ARG A 36 -8.63 16.62 -50.30
CA ARG A 36 -9.16 16.24 -48.99
C ARG A 36 -7.96 15.89 -48.11
N LEU A 37 -7.66 16.75 -47.14
CA LEU A 37 -6.89 16.35 -45.98
C LEU A 37 -7.74 15.29 -45.26
N LEU A 38 -7.23 14.06 -45.15
CA LEU A 38 -7.75 13.15 -44.14
C LEU A 38 -7.26 13.70 -42.80
N ALA A 39 -8.16 14.30 -42.04
CA ALA A 39 -7.95 14.40 -40.61
C ALA A 39 -7.94 12.95 -40.08
N LEU A 40 -6.79 12.49 -39.60
CA LEU A 40 -6.70 11.23 -38.88
C LEU A 40 -7.38 11.46 -37.53
N GLY A 41 -8.66 11.11 -37.45
CA GLY A 41 -9.44 11.25 -36.23
C GLY A 41 -8.83 10.37 -35.15
N LEU A 42 -8.40 10.99 -34.05
CA LEU A 42 -7.97 10.26 -32.88
C LEU A 42 -9.20 9.53 -32.32
N LEU A 43 -9.21 8.20 -32.43
CA LEU A 43 -10.23 7.37 -31.80
C LEU A 43 -9.95 7.38 -30.30
N LEU A 44 -10.64 8.26 -29.57
CA LEU A 44 -10.81 8.07 -28.13
C LEU A 44 -11.64 6.80 -27.95
N GLY A 45 -10.95 5.69 -27.66
CA GLY A 45 -11.60 4.50 -27.13
C GLY A 45 -12.25 4.84 -25.79
N ALA A 46 -13.49 4.41 -25.58
CA ALA A 46 -14.16 4.56 -24.30
C ALA A 46 -13.55 3.57 -23.30
N PHE A 47 -12.51 3.98 -22.58
CA PHE A 47 -11.89 3.18 -21.54
C PHE A 47 -12.86 2.93 -20.39
N ALA A 48 -13.18 1.66 -20.14
CA ALA A 48 -13.91 1.26 -18.95
C ALA A 48 -12.93 1.13 -17.77
N ALA A 49 -12.95 2.13 -16.87
CA ALA A 49 -12.21 2.05 -15.61
C ALA A 49 -12.86 1.00 -14.69
N SER A 50 -12.02 0.14 -14.10
CA SER A 50 -12.39 -0.91 -13.15
C SER A 50 -11.32 -0.97 -12.06
N PRO A 51 -11.55 -1.52 -10.86
CA PRO A 51 -10.52 -1.53 -9.81
C PRO A 51 -9.19 -2.16 -10.31
N ALA A 52 -8.10 -1.40 -10.24
CA ALA A 52 -6.74 -1.81 -10.63
C ALA A 52 -6.13 -2.65 -9.55
N ALA A 53 -5.36 -3.66 -9.97
CA ALA A 53 -4.54 -4.37 -9.04
C ALA A 53 -3.43 -5.25 -9.68
N GLY A 54 -2.24 -4.83 -10.11
CA GLY A 54 -1.17 -5.86 -10.26
C GLY A 54 0.04 -5.59 -11.16
N VAL A 55 1.23 -5.43 -10.60
CA VAL A 55 2.45 -5.20 -11.38
C VAL A 55 2.90 -6.45 -12.18
N LEU A 56 2.57 -6.48 -13.48
CA LEU A 56 2.97 -7.54 -14.42
C LEU A 56 4.04 -7.03 -15.40
N ILE A 57 5.29 -7.50 -15.25
CA ILE A 57 6.44 -7.06 -16.06
C ILE A 57 6.46 -7.65 -17.49
N SER A 58 6.70 -6.81 -18.51
CA SER A 58 6.86 -7.22 -19.92
C SER A 58 8.17 -7.98 -20.18
N THR A 59 9.24 -7.61 -19.48
CA THR A 59 10.59 -8.14 -19.70
C THR A 59 10.86 -9.48 -18.99
N GLY A 60 11.89 -10.20 -19.43
CA GLY A 60 12.30 -11.47 -18.83
C GLY A 60 11.35 -12.65 -19.07
N ASP A 61 11.40 -13.66 -18.21
CA ASP A 61 10.50 -14.83 -18.20
C ASP A 61 9.19 -14.57 -17.43
N GLY A 62 9.18 -13.60 -16.53
CA GLY A 62 8.04 -13.23 -15.68
C GLY A 62 8.23 -13.59 -14.20
N THR A 63 9.34 -14.21 -13.81
CA THR A 63 9.64 -14.54 -12.40
C THR A 63 10.40 -13.43 -11.68
N GLY A 64 11.03 -12.51 -12.41
CA GLY A 64 11.87 -11.43 -11.88
C GLY A 64 11.13 -10.36 -11.06
N ASN A 65 11.91 -9.37 -10.62
CA ASN A 65 11.47 -8.18 -9.87
C ASN A 65 10.77 -8.44 -8.52
N THR A 66 10.94 -9.63 -7.93
CA THR A 66 10.44 -10.01 -6.59
C THR A 66 11.38 -9.59 -5.44
N THR A 67 12.38 -8.76 -5.73
CA THR A 67 13.34 -8.20 -4.78
C THR A 67 13.48 -6.70 -5.04
N PRO A 68 13.86 -5.87 -4.06
CA PRO A 68 14.05 -4.43 -4.26
C PRO A 68 14.90 -4.09 -5.50
N PRO A 69 14.58 -3.01 -6.23
CA PRO A 69 15.44 -2.50 -7.28
C PRO A 69 16.77 -1.98 -6.70
N ALA A 70 17.81 -1.89 -7.53
CA ALA A 70 19.16 -1.50 -7.08
C ALA A 70 19.26 -0.07 -6.50
N ALA A 71 18.24 0.77 -6.72
CA ALA A 71 18.05 2.05 -6.06
C ALA A 71 16.63 2.09 -5.47
N ASP A 72 16.44 1.31 -4.41
CA ASP A 72 15.14 1.04 -3.77
C ASP A 72 14.37 2.32 -3.41
N PRO A 73 13.14 2.53 -3.93
CA PRO A 73 12.31 3.67 -3.55
C PRO A 73 11.46 3.44 -2.28
N GLY A 74 11.45 2.22 -1.73
CA GLY A 74 10.58 1.85 -0.61
C GLY A 74 9.87 0.50 -0.78
N PHE A 75 10.45 -0.47 -1.52
CA PHE A 75 9.86 -1.79 -1.78
C PHE A 75 9.47 -2.52 -0.49
N ALA A 76 10.25 -2.35 0.59
CA ALA A 76 9.99 -2.92 1.91
C ALA A 76 8.69 -2.44 2.58
N HIS A 77 8.15 -1.28 2.18
CA HIS A 77 6.93 -0.69 2.73
C HIS A 77 5.65 -1.28 2.14
N VAL A 78 5.77 -2.03 1.04
CA VAL A 78 4.62 -2.54 0.29
C VAL A 78 4.34 -3.96 0.75
N GLY A 79 3.14 -4.16 1.29
CA GLY A 79 2.76 -5.39 1.99
C GLY A 79 1.51 -6.05 1.44
N SER A 80 1.30 -7.32 1.81
CA SER A 80 0.07 -8.04 1.48
C SER A 80 -1.02 -7.69 2.50
N LEU A 81 -2.14 -7.13 2.03
CA LEU A 81 -3.27 -6.68 2.86
C LEU A 81 -4.58 -7.21 2.26
N ASN A 82 -5.42 -7.90 3.04
CA ASN A 82 -6.75 -8.41 2.61
C ASN A 82 -6.77 -9.22 1.28
N GLY A 83 -5.65 -9.86 0.91
CA GLY A 83 -5.52 -10.53 -0.39
C GLY A 83 -5.34 -9.57 -1.58
N LEU A 84 -5.05 -8.30 -1.30
CA LEU A 84 -4.65 -7.22 -2.20
C LEU A 84 -3.30 -6.63 -1.72
N THR A 85 -3.12 -5.31 -1.65
CA THR A 85 -1.87 -4.62 -1.22
C THR A 85 -2.15 -3.43 -0.30
N GLY A 86 -1.16 -3.03 0.50
CA GLY A 86 -1.13 -1.76 1.23
C GLY A 86 0.29 -1.23 1.36
N VAL A 87 0.45 0.04 1.77
CA VAL A 87 1.74 0.73 1.88
C VAL A 87 1.89 1.36 3.26
N TYR A 88 2.85 0.89 4.06
CA TYR A 88 3.22 1.54 5.31
C TYR A 88 3.94 2.87 5.04
N VAL A 89 3.50 3.97 5.65
CA VAL A 89 4.08 5.30 5.40
C VAL A 89 5.02 5.74 6.52
N ARG A 90 4.51 5.80 7.77
CA ARG A 90 5.19 6.27 9.00
C ARG A 90 4.24 6.07 10.20
N ASN A 91 4.70 6.26 11.43
CA ASN A 91 3.85 6.43 12.63
C ASN A 91 2.74 5.36 12.80
N GLY A 92 2.99 4.10 12.44
CA GLY A 92 1.97 3.04 12.46
C GLY A 92 0.92 3.11 11.32
N TRP A 93 0.89 4.17 10.51
CA TRP A 93 -0.12 4.39 9.48
C TRP A 93 0.18 3.71 8.13
N VAL A 94 -0.85 3.08 7.57
CA VAL A 94 -0.86 2.40 6.27
C VAL A 94 -1.88 3.06 5.33
N LEU A 95 -1.46 3.34 4.09
CA LEU A 95 -2.34 3.75 2.99
C LEU A 95 -2.72 2.56 2.11
N THR A 96 -3.97 2.54 1.65
CA THR A 96 -4.45 1.59 0.64
C THR A 96 -5.69 2.14 -0.09
N ALA A 97 -6.17 1.45 -1.13
CA ALA A 97 -7.42 1.83 -1.79
C ALA A 97 -8.63 1.49 -0.90
N ASN A 98 -9.68 2.32 -0.90
CA ASN A 98 -10.83 2.13 -0.02
C ASN A 98 -11.53 0.77 -0.24
N HIS A 99 -11.57 0.27 -1.48
CA HIS A 99 -12.13 -1.05 -1.79
C HIS A 99 -11.27 -2.25 -1.34
N VAL A 100 -10.03 -2.03 -0.88
CA VAL A 100 -9.23 -3.05 -0.15
C VAL A 100 -9.70 -3.17 1.30
N GLY A 101 -10.04 -2.03 1.91
CA GLY A 101 -10.36 -1.92 3.33
C GLY A 101 -9.14 -2.03 4.25
N PRO A 102 -9.30 -1.65 5.53
CA PRO A 102 -8.28 -1.87 6.56
C PRO A 102 -8.16 -3.36 6.91
N GLY A 103 -7.07 -3.74 7.58
CA GLY A 103 -6.84 -5.10 8.06
C GLY A 103 -5.35 -5.36 8.30
N ASP A 104 -5.01 -6.54 8.80
CA ASP A 104 -3.63 -6.89 9.12
C ASP A 104 -2.78 -6.93 7.83
N ILE A 105 -1.60 -6.31 7.89
CA ILE A 105 -0.69 -6.21 6.74
C ILE A 105 0.54 -7.10 6.94
N THR A 106 0.91 -7.87 5.92
CA THR A 106 2.17 -8.62 5.92
C THR A 106 3.29 -7.76 5.33
N LEU A 107 4.25 -7.34 6.18
CA LEU A 107 5.43 -6.55 5.82
C LEU A 107 6.69 -7.25 6.32
N LEU A 108 7.76 -7.25 5.52
CA LEU A 108 9.05 -7.94 5.81
C LEU A 108 8.93 -9.45 6.12
N GLY A 109 7.76 -10.07 5.90
CA GLY A 109 7.46 -11.46 6.26
C GLY A 109 6.79 -11.65 7.62
N ALA A 110 6.64 -10.59 8.41
CA ALA A 110 5.83 -10.55 9.63
C ALA A 110 4.42 -10.01 9.34
N VAL A 111 3.46 -10.31 10.22
CA VAL A 111 2.09 -9.78 10.17
C VAL A 111 1.98 -8.67 11.21
N TRP A 112 1.47 -7.51 10.81
CA TRP A 112 1.28 -6.34 11.66
C TRP A 112 -0.23 -6.10 11.83
N PRO A 113 -0.79 -6.26 13.05
CA PRO A 113 -2.23 -6.13 13.28
C PRO A 113 -2.74 -4.69 13.11
N ALA A 114 -3.94 -4.53 12.54
CA ALA A 114 -4.60 -3.23 12.44
C ALA A 114 -5.42 -2.89 13.70
N ILE A 115 -5.36 -1.63 14.14
CA ILE A 115 -6.22 -1.11 15.23
C ILE A 115 -7.69 -1.11 14.76
N PRO A 116 -8.60 -1.85 15.41
CA PRO A 116 -9.99 -1.95 14.96
C PRO A 116 -10.71 -0.60 15.03
N GLY A 117 -11.17 -0.09 13.88
CA GLY A 117 -11.90 1.18 13.80
C GLY A 117 -11.07 2.38 13.33
N SER A 118 -9.73 2.28 13.32
CA SER A 118 -8.76 3.32 12.90
C SER A 118 -8.86 3.83 11.46
N ARG A 119 -9.91 3.46 10.72
CA ARG A 119 -10.04 3.78 9.29
C ARG A 119 -10.44 5.24 9.07
N VAL A 120 -9.61 5.97 8.33
CA VAL A 120 -9.97 7.27 7.76
C VAL A 120 -10.14 7.11 6.25
N ARG A 121 -11.23 7.64 5.70
CA ARG A 121 -11.45 7.69 4.24
C ARG A 121 -11.37 9.12 3.76
N PHE A 122 -10.48 9.37 2.81
CA PHE A 122 -10.27 10.70 2.26
C PHE A 122 -11.43 11.10 1.33
N VAL A 123 -11.67 12.41 1.23
CA VAL A 123 -12.77 13.01 0.46
C VAL A 123 -12.21 14.08 -0.46
N ASN A 124 -12.94 14.36 -1.53
CA ASN A 124 -12.64 15.49 -2.42
C ASN A 124 -13.25 16.78 -1.84
N PRO A 125 -12.84 17.97 -2.33
CA PRO A 125 -13.40 19.25 -1.90
C PRO A 125 -14.92 19.43 -2.12
N ASP A 126 -15.56 18.58 -2.94
CA ASP A 126 -17.03 18.54 -3.12
C ASP A 126 -17.74 17.52 -2.20
N SER A 127 -17.01 16.93 -1.24
CA SER A 127 -17.44 15.86 -0.34
C SER A 127 -17.77 14.50 -1.00
N THR A 128 -17.43 14.30 -2.28
CA THR A 128 -17.38 12.94 -2.84
C THR A 128 -16.23 12.15 -2.20
N ALA A 129 -16.42 10.86 -1.96
CA ALA A 129 -15.48 10.06 -1.17
C ALA A 129 -14.52 9.28 -2.07
N ALA A 130 -13.21 9.55 -1.92
CA ALA A 130 -12.16 8.95 -2.74
C ALA A 130 -12.04 7.44 -2.53
N ASP A 131 -11.45 6.72 -3.48
CA ASP A 131 -11.09 5.31 -3.33
C ASP A 131 -9.74 5.15 -2.59
N LEU A 132 -9.51 5.96 -1.55
CA LEU A 132 -8.28 6.03 -0.76
C LEU A 132 -8.63 6.03 0.74
N ILE A 133 -7.91 5.22 1.53
CA ILE A 133 -8.02 5.19 3.00
C ILE A 133 -6.63 5.18 3.66
N ALA A 134 -6.61 5.66 4.90
CA ALA A 134 -5.59 5.36 5.89
C ALA A 134 -6.17 4.46 6.99
N PHE A 135 -5.32 3.67 7.64
CA PHE A 135 -5.61 2.99 8.90
C PHE A 135 -4.32 2.78 9.70
N LYS A 136 -4.42 2.55 11.01
CA LYS A 136 -3.29 2.49 11.93
C LYS A 136 -3.03 1.05 12.41
N LEU A 137 -1.77 0.74 12.72
CA LEU A 137 -1.29 -0.56 13.19
C LEU A 137 -0.98 -0.50 14.68
N ARG A 138 -1.26 -1.60 15.40
CA ARG A 138 -0.95 -1.77 16.85
C ARG A 138 0.52 -1.59 17.19
N GLU A 139 1.39 -2.04 16.28
CA GLU A 139 2.83 -1.95 16.40
C GLU A 139 3.41 -1.25 15.17
N ARG A 140 4.45 -0.45 15.37
CA ARG A 140 5.12 0.29 14.29
C ARG A 140 6.18 -0.59 13.60
N PRO A 141 6.04 -0.92 12.30
CA PRO A 141 7.07 -1.65 11.57
C PRO A 141 8.43 -0.93 11.63
N PRO A 142 9.57 -1.67 11.72
CA PRO A 142 10.92 -1.09 11.79
C PRO A 142 11.39 -0.60 10.41
N LEU A 143 10.69 0.40 9.88
CA LEU A 143 10.83 0.97 8.55
C LEU A 143 10.86 2.50 8.64
N PRO A 144 11.75 3.20 7.91
CA PRO A 144 11.90 4.66 7.97
C PRO A 144 10.81 5.38 7.18
N ASP A 145 10.37 6.56 7.64
CA ASP A 145 9.28 7.32 7.03
C ASP A 145 9.42 7.52 5.51
N LEU A 146 8.34 7.21 4.76
CA LEU A 146 8.23 7.58 3.36
C LEU A 146 7.94 9.08 3.21
N ALA A 147 8.62 9.70 2.25
CA ALA A 147 8.30 11.04 1.78
C ALA A 147 7.01 11.01 0.94
N LEU A 148 6.11 11.98 1.18
CA LEU A 148 4.96 12.28 0.34
C LEU A 148 5.25 13.55 -0.47
N PRO A 149 4.90 13.61 -1.77
CA PRO A 149 5.25 14.72 -2.65
C PRO A 149 4.70 16.04 -2.13
N SER A 150 5.44 17.13 -2.37
CA SER A 150 4.99 18.50 -2.06
C SER A 150 4.43 19.26 -3.28
N GLY A 151 4.09 18.55 -4.36
CA GLY A 151 3.63 19.14 -5.62
C GLY A 151 3.14 18.10 -6.61
N ALA A 152 2.25 18.52 -7.51
CA ALA A 152 1.55 17.63 -8.42
C ALA A 152 2.49 16.82 -9.35
N PRO A 153 2.12 15.56 -9.69
CA PRO A 153 2.87 14.74 -10.65
C PRO A 153 3.01 15.44 -12.00
N SER A 154 4.14 15.20 -12.69
CA SER A 154 4.40 15.73 -14.03
C SER A 154 4.29 14.64 -15.10
N PRO A 155 3.72 14.90 -16.29
CA PRO A 155 3.75 13.97 -17.42
C PRO A 155 5.19 13.61 -17.85
N ASP A 156 5.34 12.47 -18.53
CA ASP A 156 6.61 11.82 -18.91
C ASP A 156 7.50 11.36 -17.73
N THR A 157 7.16 11.70 -16.47
CA THR A 157 7.90 11.23 -15.29
C THR A 157 7.89 9.71 -15.22
N LEU A 158 9.09 9.11 -15.15
CA LEU A 158 9.27 7.68 -14.90
C LEU A 158 8.93 7.39 -13.42
N VAL A 159 8.00 6.47 -13.20
CA VAL A 159 7.61 5.99 -11.87
C VAL A 159 8.01 4.54 -11.68
N THR A 160 8.35 4.16 -10.44
CA THR A 160 8.44 2.75 -10.02
C THR A 160 7.13 2.36 -9.34
N ILE A 161 6.46 1.34 -9.85
CA ILE A 161 5.18 0.83 -9.35
C ILE A 161 5.47 -0.48 -8.62
N VAL A 162 4.89 -0.68 -7.44
CA VAL A 162 5.17 -1.86 -6.60
C VAL A 162 3.87 -2.44 -6.02
N GLY A 163 3.70 -3.76 -6.10
CA GLY A 163 2.59 -4.44 -5.43
C GLY A 163 2.46 -5.95 -5.68
N ASN A 164 1.52 -6.55 -4.98
CA ASN A 164 1.17 -7.97 -4.92
C ASN A 164 0.25 -8.45 -6.08
N GLY A 165 0.57 -8.13 -7.33
CA GLY A 165 -0.18 -8.55 -8.52
C GLY A 165 -0.25 -10.06 -8.75
N PHE A 166 -1.21 -10.51 -9.58
CA PHE A 166 -1.13 -11.84 -10.22
C PHE A 166 0.21 -11.97 -10.95
N ASN A 167 0.80 -13.17 -10.86
CA ASN A 167 2.02 -13.51 -11.57
C ASN A 167 1.84 -13.38 -13.09
N ARG A 168 2.93 -13.21 -13.84
CA ARG A 168 2.87 -13.22 -15.31
C ARG A 168 2.63 -14.63 -15.84
N GLY A 169 1.68 -14.78 -16.76
CA GLY A 169 1.40 -16.01 -17.50
C GLY A 169 2.09 -16.07 -18.87
N ALA A 170 1.53 -16.89 -19.77
CA ALA A 170 2.03 -17.03 -21.13
C ALA A 170 1.85 -15.75 -21.96
N ALA A 171 2.76 -15.49 -22.90
CA ALA A 171 2.59 -14.43 -23.90
C ALA A 171 1.36 -14.69 -24.78
N THR A 172 0.68 -13.62 -25.20
CA THR A 172 -0.54 -13.66 -26.02
C THR A 172 -0.60 -12.45 -26.94
N THR A 173 -1.40 -12.53 -28.00
CA THR A 173 -1.68 -11.41 -28.91
C THR A 173 -3.19 -11.30 -29.12
N TRP A 174 -3.75 -10.09 -29.07
CA TRP A 174 -5.17 -9.84 -29.34
C TRP A 174 -5.35 -8.63 -30.24
N MET A 175 -6.12 -8.77 -31.33
CA MET A 175 -6.30 -7.77 -32.39
C MET A 175 -5.00 -7.19 -32.99
N GLY A 176 -3.86 -7.87 -32.82
CA GLY A 176 -2.54 -7.42 -33.27
C GLY A 176 -1.73 -6.64 -32.22
N MET A 177 -2.26 -6.51 -30.99
CA MET A 177 -1.53 -5.99 -29.83
C MET A 177 -0.98 -7.16 -29.02
N ASP A 178 0.32 -7.14 -28.76
CA ASP A 178 1.01 -8.16 -27.96
C ASP A 178 0.83 -7.92 -26.45
N GLY A 179 1.06 -8.96 -25.67
CA GLY A 179 0.86 -8.95 -24.23
C GLY A 179 1.02 -10.30 -23.55
N TRP A 180 0.42 -10.45 -22.37
CA TRP A 180 0.52 -11.62 -21.50
C TRP A 180 -0.82 -11.98 -20.87
N GLN A 181 -1.07 -13.28 -20.69
CA GLN A 181 -2.09 -13.78 -19.79
C GLN A 181 -1.66 -13.56 -18.33
N TRP A 182 -2.61 -13.49 -17.40
CA TRP A 182 -2.29 -13.53 -15.97
C TRP A 182 -2.10 -14.99 -15.52
N GLY A 183 -1.05 -15.21 -14.73
CA GLY A 183 -0.65 -16.51 -14.21
C GLY A 183 -1.29 -16.82 -12.85
N SER A 184 -1.04 -18.04 -12.36
CA SER A 184 -1.50 -18.47 -11.03
C SER A 184 -0.60 -17.93 -9.92
N GLY A 185 -1.22 -17.64 -8.77
CA GLY A 185 -0.54 -17.08 -7.60
C GLY A 185 -0.22 -15.58 -7.75
N ARG A 186 0.18 -14.98 -6.62
CA ARG A 186 0.50 -13.56 -6.50
C ARG A 186 1.85 -13.40 -5.81
N THR A 187 2.57 -12.32 -6.09
CA THR A 187 3.85 -12.02 -5.43
C THR A 187 4.12 -10.53 -5.55
N ILE A 188 4.64 -9.92 -4.49
CA ILE A 188 5.06 -8.52 -4.51
C ILE A 188 6.18 -8.34 -5.53
N ARG A 189 5.95 -7.48 -6.53
CA ARG A 189 6.89 -7.13 -7.60
C ARG A 189 6.91 -5.64 -7.84
N TRP A 190 7.99 -5.19 -8.48
CA TRP A 190 8.10 -3.84 -9.01
C TRP A 190 8.24 -3.81 -10.55
N GLY A 191 7.85 -2.68 -11.14
CA GLY A 191 8.01 -2.37 -12.56
C GLY A 191 8.02 -0.85 -12.78
N THR A 192 8.18 -0.37 -14.01
CA THR A 192 8.32 1.07 -14.28
C THR A 192 7.54 1.56 -15.50
N ASN A 193 6.67 2.55 -15.31
CA ASN A 193 5.94 3.20 -16.41
C ASN A 193 6.21 4.71 -16.42
N ARG A 194 5.61 5.43 -17.38
CA ARG A 194 5.60 6.89 -17.39
C ARG A 194 4.20 7.44 -17.17
N ILE A 195 4.10 8.53 -16.43
CA ILE A 195 2.85 9.27 -16.24
C ILE A 195 2.42 9.88 -17.58
N THR A 196 1.24 9.49 -18.08
CA THR A 196 0.70 9.91 -19.38
C THR A 196 -0.45 10.90 -19.27
N GLN A 197 -1.19 10.92 -18.16
CA GLN A 197 -2.21 11.94 -17.86
C GLN A 197 -2.16 12.32 -16.38
N ILE A 198 -2.47 13.57 -16.06
CA ILE A 198 -2.53 14.13 -14.70
C ILE A 198 -3.84 14.92 -14.53
N ASP A 199 -4.17 15.32 -13.31
CA ASP A 199 -5.37 16.12 -13.00
C ASP A 199 -6.66 15.47 -13.57
N GLN A 200 -6.80 14.16 -13.34
CA GLN A 200 -7.96 13.38 -13.78
C GLN A 200 -8.85 13.04 -12.58
N THR A 201 -10.16 12.95 -12.79
CA THR A 201 -11.08 12.32 -11.84
C THR A 201 -11.47 10.95 -12.38
N THR A 202 -11.33 9.90 -11.59
CA THR A 202 -11.66 8.52 -11.98
C THR A 202 -12.23 7.79 -10.77
N LEU A 203 -13.45 7.25 -10.89
CA LEU A 203 -14.20 6.62 -9.79
C LEU A 203 -14.18 7.48 -8.51
N ASP A 204 -14.66 8.72 -8.63
CA ASP A 204 -14.74 9.73 -7.56
C ASP A 204 -13.41 9.99 -6.83
N THR A 205 -12.27 9.78 -7.51
CA THR A 205 -10.92 9.93 -6.97
C THR A 205 -10.08 10.82 -7.88
N HIS A 206 -9.37 11.81 -7.32
CA HIS A 206 -8.38 12.62 -8.05
C HIS A 206 -7.11 11.80 -8.26
N ALA A 207 -6.62 11.79 -9.49
CA ALA A 207 -5.76 10.75 -9.97
C ALA A 207 -4.84 11.18 -11.13
N PHE A 208 -3.76 10.42 -11.29
CA PHE A 208 -2.93 10.42 -12.48
C PHE A 208 -2.91 9.01 -13.11
N TRP A 209 -2.66 8.97 -14.43
CA TRP A 209 -2.64 7.76 -15.24
C TRP A 209 -1.24 7.54 -15.80
N PHE A 210 -0.90 6.27 -16.00
CA PHE A 210 0.32 5.85 -16.69
C PHE A 210 0.00 4.68 -17.63
N SER A 211 0.72 4.61 -18.75
CA SER A 211 0.47 3.62 -19.81
C SER A 211 1.48 2.48 -19.77
N PHE A 212 1.04 1.32 -20.25
CA PHE A 212 1.87 0.16 -20.59
C PHE A 212 1.97 0.11 -22.12
N ASP A 213 2.93 0.80 -22.73
CA ASP A 213 2.95 1.15 -24.16
C ASP A 213 4.20 0.71 -24.96
N ASP A 214 5.00 -0.20 -24.40
CA ASP A 214 6.19 -0.83 -25.01
C ASP A 214 7.37 0.15 -25.15
N LEU A 215 7.99 0.48 -24.00
CA LEU A 215 9.05 1.48 -23.83
C LEU A 215 10.41 1.05 -24.42
N ARG A 216 10.46 0.79 -25.74
CA ARG A 216 11.65 0.34 -26.50
C ARG A 216 12.68 1.44 -26.74
N GLY A 217 13.21 2.03 -25.67
CA GLY A 217 14.32 2.98 -25.67
C GLY A 217 15.70 2.32 -25.44
N PRO A 218 16.83 2.96 -25.86
CA PRO A 218 18.16 2.44 -25.57
C PRO A 218 18.54 2.42 -24.07
N ILE A 219 18.00 3.37 -23.29
CA ILE A 219 18.01 3.44 -21.82
C ILE A 219 16.68 4.07 -21.38
N GLN A 220 16.18 3.71 -20.19
CA GLN A 220 14.80 3.89 -19.68
C GLN A 220 13.77 3.01 -20.40
N GLY A 221 12.95 2.28 -19.63
CA GLY A 221 11.94 1.31 -20.14
C GLY A 221 12.20 -0.16 -19.82
N GLN A 222 13.37 -0.52 -19.28
CA GLN A 222 13.57 -1.87 -18.72
C GLN A 222 12.66 -2.04 -17.49
N HIS A 223 11.99 -3.19 -17.37
CA HIS A 223 10.99 -3.50 -16.32
C HIS A 223 9.63 -2.80 -16.44
N GLU A 224 9.24 -2.35 -17.62
CA GLU A 224 7.87 -1.89 -17.91
C GLU A 224 6.79 -2.91 -17.48
N ALA A 225 5.65 -2.44 -16.95
CA ALA A 225 4.63 -3.32 -16.37
C ALA A 225 3.18 -2.85 -16.52
N ASP A 226 2.24 -3.78 -16.76
CA ASP A 226 0.80 -3.50 -16.64
C ASP A 226 0.36 -3.55 -15.17
N VAL A 227 -0.87 -3.10 -14.90
CA VAL A 227 -1.57 -3.24 -13.62
C VAL A 227 -2.74 -4.24 -13.82
N VAL A 228 -2.78 -5.34 -13.06
CA VAL A 228 -3.62 -6.55 -13.30
C VAL A 228 -4.74 -6.75 -12.26
N ASN A 229 -4.98 -7.98 -11.74
CA ASN A 229 -5.73 -8.22 -10.48
C ASN A 229 -4.81 -8.77 -9.34
N GLY A 230 -4.87 -8.22 -8.10
CA GLY A 230 -3.82 -8.38 -7.07
C GLY A 230 -3.27 -7.14 -6.29
N ASP A 231 -2.79 -6.02 -6.87
CA ASP A 231 -2.35 -4.79 -6.14
C ASP A 231 -3.22 -3.52 -6.17
N SER A 232 -4.50 -3.65 -5.86
CA SER A 232 -5.25 -2.53 -5.28
C SER A 232 -4.51 -2.10 -4.02
N GLY A 233 -4.30 -0.80 -3.82
CA GLY A 233 -3.48 -0.32 -2.70
C GLY A 233 -1.97 -0.48 -2.89
N GLY A 234 -1.49 -0.82 -4.10
CA GLY A 234 -0.06 -0.82 -4.41
C GLY A 234 0.53 0.58 -4.49
N ALA A 235 1.85 0.68 -4.35
CA ALA A 235 2.58 1.94 -4.35
C ALA A 235 2.98 2.40 -5.76
N VAL A 236 2.98 3.72 -5.96
CA VAL A 236 3.64 4.39 -7.09
C VAL A 236 4.64 5.40 -6.55
N PHE A 237 5.91 5.24 -6.91
CA PHE A 237 7.02 6.08 -6.46
C PHE A 237 7.62 6.88 -7.61
N THR A 238 8.02 8.13 -7.35
CA THR A 238 9.01 8.86 -8.16
C THR A 238 10.40 8.75 -7.52
N GLY A 239 11.44 9.22 -8.22
CA GLY A 239 12.80 9.25 -7.70
C GLY A 239 13.41 7.85 -7.51
N SER A 240 14.39 7.75 -6.60
CA SER A 240 15.09 6.49 -6.29
C SER A 240 15.93 6.64 -5.02
N GLY A 241 15.99 5.61 -4.16
CA GLY A 241 16.75 5.68 -2.91
C GLY A 241 16.24 6.80 -1.99
N ALA A 242 17.15 7.50 -1.31
CA ALA A 242 16.83 8.59 -0.38
C ALA A 242 16.20 9.86 -1.01
N SER A 243 15.92 9.86 -2.31
CA SER A 243 15.13 10.92 -2.98
C SER A 243 13.85 10.35 -3.64
N ALA A 244 13.36 9.20 -3.18
CA ALA A 244 12.09 8.66 -3.62
C ALA A 244 10.93 9.27 -2.83
N GLU A 245 9.80 9.49 -3.51
CA GLU A 245 8.55 9.95 -2.91
C GLU A 245 7.44 8.98 -3.29
N LEU A 246 6.58 8.61 -2.33
CA LEU A 246 5.35 7.87 -2.59
C LEU A 246 4.32 8.84 -3.18
N VAL A 247 4.19 8.86 -4.51
CA VAL A 247 3.33 9.82 -5.21
C VAL A 247 1.91 9.33 -5.46
N GLY A 248 1.67 8.02 -5.40
CA GLY A 248 0.36 7.46 -5.70
C GLY A 248 0.07 6.12 -5.05
N ILE A 249 -1.23 5.85 -4.88
CA ILE A 249 -1.78 4.55 -4.47
C ILE A 249 -2.65 4.02 -5.61
N LEU A 250 -2.39 2.79 -6.07
CA LEU A 250 -3.11 2.13 -7.16
C LEU A 250 -4.56 1.84 -6.77
N PHE A 251 -5.52 2.20 -7.64
CA PHE A 251 -6.94 1.91 -7.39
C PHE A 251 -7.77 1.60 -8.64
N ALA A 252 -7.50 2.16 -9.83
CA ALA A 252 -8.23 1.83 -11.07
C ALA A 252 -7.32 1.41 -12.25
N ARG A 253 -7.75 0.45 -13.07
CA ARG A 253 -7.12 0.03 -14.34
C ARG A 253 -8.06 0.27 -15.51
N ALA A 254 -7.48 0.53 -16.66
CA ALA A 254 -8.16 0.64 -17.94
C ALA A 254 -7.63 -0.40 -18.94
N GLY A 255 -8.54 -0.93 -19.74
CA GLY A 255 -8.27 -1.81 -20.87
C GLY A 255 -9.23 -1.52 -22.02
N PHE A 256 -9.09 -2.26 -23.10
CA PHE A 256 -9.88 -2.11 -24.31
C PHE A 256 -11.28 -2.72 -24.19
N GLU A 257 -12.26 -2.13 -24.88
CA GLU A 257 -13.60 -2.72 -25.02
C GLU A 257 -13.50 -4.10 -25.67
N GLY A 258 -14.04 -5.13 -25.01
CA GLY A 258 -13.99 -6.52 -25.49
C GLY A 258 -12.64 -7.24 -25.31
N GLN A 259 -11.68 -6.65 -24.58
CA GLN A 259 -10.42 -7.29 -24.22
C GLN A 259 -10.65 -8.65 -23.50
N PRO A 260 -9.87 -9.70 -23.79
CA PRO A 260 -10.00 -10.98 -23.10
C PRO A 260 -9.71 -10.82 -21.60
N ALA A 261 -10.59 -11.36 -20.76
CA ALA A 261 -10.41 -11.35 -19.31
C ALA A 261 -9.08 -12.01 -18.91
N SER A 262 -8.45 -11.48 -17.87
CA SER A 262 -7.12 -11.92 -17.40
C SER A 262 -5.99 -11.77 -18.43
N THR A 263 -5.97 -10.65 -19.16
CA THR A 263 -4.86 -10.30 -20.06
C THR A 263 -4.34 -8.88 -19.85
N SER A 264 -3.02 -8.76 -19.90
CA SER A 264 -2.28 -7.51 -20.04
C SER A 264 -1.89 -7.33 -21.48
N LEU A 265 -2.25 -6.21 -22.10
CA LEU A 265 -1.95 -5.91 -23.50
C LEU A 265 -1.32 -4.52 -23.57
N TYR A 266 -0.38 -4.32 -24.50
CA TYR A 266 0.16 -2.98 -24.73
C TYR A 266 -0.95 -2.01 -25.17
N GLY A 267 -0.95 -0.82 -24.56
CA GLY A 267 -2.01 0.18 -24.57
C GLY A 267 -3.03 0.07 -23.42
N ASN A 268 -2.88 -0.90 -22.50
CA ASN A 268 -3.50 -0.83 -21.17
C ASN A 268 -2.96 0.39 -20.38
N ALA A 269 -3.70 0.82 -19.35
CA ALA A 269 -3.25 1.87 -18.43
C ALA A 269 -3.61 1.56 -16.97
N GLY A 270 -2.73 1.98 -16.07
CA GLY A 270 -2.98 2.00 -14.62
C GLY A 270 -3.27 3.42 -14.13
N VAL A 271 -4.01 3.52 -13.03
CA VAL A 271 -4.48 4.76 -12.42
C VAL A 271 -4.21 4.73 -10.92
N ALA A 272 -3.59 5.79 -10.42
CA ALA A 272 -3.26 5.96 -9.01
C ALA A 272 -3.87 7.25 -8.46
N ALA A 273 -4.32 7.21 -7.21
CA ALA A 273 -4.78 8.39 -6.49
C ALA A 273 -3.60 9.35 -6.28
N ASP A 274 -3.81 10.64 -6.53
CA ASP A 274 -2.73 11.65 -6.47
C ASP A 274 -2.44 12.04 -5.00
N LEU A 275 -1.33 11.55 -4.44
CA LEU A 275 -1.00 11.87 -3.04
C LEU A 275 -0.48 13.30 -2.85
N ALA A 276 -0.20 14.06 -3.93
CA ALA A 276 0.06 15.49 -3.82
C ALA A 276 -1.26 16.29 -3.70
N TRP A 277 -2.37 15.77 -4.26
CA TRP A 277 -3.71 16.35 -4.11
C TRP A 277 -4.29 16.12 -2.71
N TYR A 278 -4.25 14.88 -2.21
CA TYR A 278 -4.74 14.52 -0.87
C TYR A 278 -3.75 14.83 0.27
N ARG A 279 -2.61 15.44 -0.05
CA ARG A 279 -1.42 15.53 0.81
C ARG A 279 -1.71 16.03 2.22
N ASP A 280 -2.34 17.18 2.34
CA ASP A 280 -2.46 17.86 3.62
C ASP A 280 -3.56 17.23 4.50
N ASP A 281 -4.60 16.63 3.89
CA ASP A 281 -5.56 15.77 4.58
C ASP A 281 -4.91 14.47 5.08
N ILE A 282 -3.99 13.88 4.30
CA ILE A 282 -3.22 12.71 4.71
C ILE A 282 -2.33 13.03 5.92
N LEU A 283 -1.58 14.14 5.89
CA LEU A 283 -0.71 14.52 7.01
C LEU A 283 -1.50 14.91 8.27
N ALA A 284 -2.68 15.52 8.13
CA ALA A 284 -3.59 15.78 9.24
C ALA A 284 -4.09 14.50 9.95
N VAL A 285 -3.91 13.32 9.34
CA VAL A 285 -4.13 12.00 9.94
C VAL A 285 -2.81 11.39 10.40
N ILE A 286 -1.83 11.21 9.50
CA ILE A 286 -0.66 10.35 9.76
C ILE A 286 0.48 11.00 10.55
N ASP A 287 0.47 12.33 10.72
CA ASP A 287 1.37 13.07 11.60
C ASP A 287 0.67 13.51 12.91
N ARG A 288 -0.54 13.01 13.20
CA ARG A 288 -1.24 13.23 14.48
C ARG A 288 -0.58 12.36 15.58
N PRO A 289 -0.26 12.88 16.78
CA PRO A 289 0.40 12.10 17.83
C PRO A 289 -0.58 11.11 18.47
N ASP A 290 -0.11 9.91 18.79
CA ASP A 290 -0.88 8.83 19.43
C ASP A 290 -1.74 9.32 20.62
N CYS A 291 -1.16 10.12 21.53
CA CYS A 291 -1.85 10.66 22.72
C CYS A 291 -2.87 11.81 22.47
N ASP A 292 -3.13 12.17 21.22
CA ASP A 292 -4.23 13.04 20.77
C ASP A 292 -4.57 12.64 19.34
N ASP A 293 -4.97 11.38 19.14
CA ASP A 293 -5.35 10.75 17.86
C ASP A 293 -6.79 10.18 17.95
N GLY A 294 -7.25 9.79 19.13
CA GLY A 294 -8.60 9.27 19.36
C GLY A 294 -8.74 7.77 19.13
N LEU A 295 -7.62 7.05 19.14
CA LEU A 295 -7.52 5.60 19.12
C LEU A 295 -6.95 5.09 20.45
N ASP A 296 -7.16 3.81 20.70
CA ASP A 296 -6.38 3.01 21.63
C ASP A 296 -5.26 2.43 20.77
N ASP A 297 -4.01 2.87 20.95
CA ASP A 297 -2.87 2.48 20.11
C ASP A 297 -2.23 1.18 20.60
N ASP A 298 -1.84 1.11 21.88
CA ASP A 298 -1.09 -0.02 22.42
C ASP A 298 -1.91 -1.26 22.81
N GLY A 299 -3.19 -1.11 23.16
CA GLY A 299 -4.10 -2.21 23.45
C GLY A 299 -4.70 -2.26 24.85
N ASP A 300 -4.40 -1.31 25.73
CA ASP A 300 -4.89 -1.33 27.11
C ASP A 300 -6.40 -0.99 27.26
N GLY A 301 -6.96 -0.24 26.30
CA GLY A 301 -8.36 0.18 26.26
C GLY A 301 -8.66 1.52 26.97
N LEU A 302 -7.64 2.25 27.39
CA LEU A 302 -7.64 3.69 27.64
C LEU A 302 -7.35 4.40 26.30
N VAL A 303 -7.52 5.73 26.25
CA VAL A 303 -7.46 6.53 25.00
C VAL A 303 -7.14 7.99 25.33
N ASP A 304 -6.12 8.53 24.67
CA ASP A 304 -5.66 9.91 24.67
C ASP A 304 -5.29 10.49 26.07
N TYR A 305 -4.40 11.49 26.07
CA TYR A 305 -4.25 12.37 27.22
C TYR A 305 -5.57 13.11 27.54
N PRO A 306 -6.04 13.18 28.80
CA PRO A 306 -5.40 12.76 30.05
C PRO A 306 -6.06 11.52 30.69
N ASN A 307 -6.78 10.71 29.91
CA ASN A 307 -7.43 9.51 30.43
C ASN A 307 -6.45 8.35 30.43
N ASP A 308 -5.65 8.28 29.37
CA ASP A 308 -4.47 7.45 29.30
C ASP A 308 -3.39 7.91 30.33
N PRO A 309 -2.81 6.99 31.14
CA PRO A 309 -1.81 7.32 32.15
C PRO A 309 -0.37 7.32 31.65
N GLY A 310 -0.08 6.68 30.52
CA GLY A 310 1.26 6.67 29.94
C GLY A 310 1.52 7.95 29.12
N CYS A 311 0.48 8.45 28.46
CA CYS A 311 0.46 9.74 27.79
C CYS A 311 0.85 10.89 28.73
N ALA A 312 2.07 11.43 28.58
CA ALA A 312 2.50 12.57 29.37
C ALA A 312 1.87 13.90 28.88
N SER A 313 1.40 13.97 27.63
CA SER A 313 0.70 15.13 27.06
C SER A 313 -0.02 14.79 25.72
N PRO A 314 -0.91 15.68 25.20
CA PRO A 314 -1.48 15.56 23.84
C PRO A 314 -0.46 15.64 22.69
N ALA A 315 0.80 15.92 22.99
CA ALA A 315 1.88 15.98 22.01
C ALA A 315 2.89 14.82 22.20
N ASP A 316 2.56 13.84 23.05
CA ASP A 316 3.38 12.64 23.19
C ASP A 316 3.11 11.65 22.04
N THR A 317 4.10 10.83 21.73
CA THR A 317 4.19 10.07 20.46
C THR A 317 4.08 8.56 20.64
N SER A 318 3.55 8.15 21.79
CA SER A 318 3.37 6.79 22.31
C SER A 318 2.39 6.91 23.47
N GLU A 319 1.36 6.07 23.54
CA GLU A 319 0.49 6.02 24.74
C GLU A 319 1.27 5.39 25.92
N ARG A 320 1.96 4.25 25.69
CA ARG A 320 2.97 3.66 26.59
C ARG A 320 3.98 4.59 27.25
N ALA A 321 4.19 4.45 28.57
CA ALA A 321 5.23 5.14 29.34
C ALA A 321 6.28 4.23 29.99
N ALA A 322 7.56 4.52 29.69
CA ALA A 322 8.74 3.91 30.33
C ALA A 322 8.92 4.17 31.85
N GLY A 323 7.92 4.75 32.52
CA GLY A 323 7.85 4.90 33.98
C GLY A 323 6.80 3.99 34.65
N LEU A 324 6.02 3.26 33.86
CA LEU A 324 4.97 2.34 34.29
C LEU A 324 5.41 0.92 33.91
N VAL A 325 5.65 0.05 34.89
CA VAL A 325 6.23 -1.30 34.64
C VAL A 325 5.24 -2.33 34.12
N CYS A 326 3.99 -1.93 33.84
CA CYS A 326 2.97 -2.76 33.20
C CYS A 326 2.48 -2.14 31.88
N ASP A 327 3.30 -1.24 31.32
CA ASP A 327 3.03 -0.37 30.16
C ASP A 327 4.33 0.15 29.49
N ASN A 328 5.51 -0.41 29.81
CA ASN A 328 6.79 0.10 29.27
C ASN A 328 7.25 -0.62 27.99
N GLY A 329 6.63 -1.73 27.60
CA GLY A 329 7.02 -2.53 26.43
C GLY A 329 8.18 -3.51 26.69
N LEU A 330 8.41 -3.91 27.94
CA LEU A 330 9.45 -4.85 28.36
C LEU A 330 8.88 -5.88 29.34
N ASP A 331 9.22 -7.15 29.10
CA ASP A 331 9.16 -8.27 30.05
C ASP A 331 10.16 -7.99 31.21
N ASP A 332 9.71 -7.24 32.24
CA ASP A 332 10.53 -6.79 33.38
C ASP A 332 10.68 -7.90 34.45
N ASP A 333 9.81 -8.93 34.46
CA ASP A 333 9.85 -10.09 35.37
C ASP A 333 10.47 -11.36 34.75
N GLY A 334 10.34 -11.57 33.44
CA GLY A 334 11.04 -12.61 32.67
C GLY A 334 10.24 -13.89 32.39
N ASP A 335 8.91 -13.79 32.40
CA ASP A 335 7.94 -14.85 32.12
C ASP A 335 7.71 -15.04 30.60
N GLY A 336 7.81 -13.96 29.81
CA GLY A 336 7.60 -13.95 28.37
C GLY A 336 6.24 -13.41 27.90
N LEU A 337 5.41 -12.92 28.84
CA LEU A 337 4.44 -11.85 28.61
C LEU A 337 5.19 -10.49 28.64
N VAL A 338 4.50 -9.34 28.64
CA VAL A 338 5.17 -8.02 28.45
C VAL A 338 4.47 -6.86 29.18
N ASP A 339 3.16 -6.70 29.01
CA ASP A 339 2.39 -5.60 29.63
C ASP A 339 0.92 -6.03 29.79
N TYR A 340 0.16 -5.24 30.55
CA TYR A 340 -1.30 -5.30 30.51
C TYR A 340 -1.79 -4.95 29.09
N PRO A 341 -2.86 -5.59 28.55
CA PRO A 341 -3.70 -6.64 29.14
C PRO A 341 -3.31 -8.05 28.67
N ALA A 342 -2.08 -8.25 28.17
CA ALA A 342 -1.58 -9.54 27.69
C ALA A 342 -0.98 -10.38 28.83
N ASP A 343 -0.55 -9.72 29.90
CA ASP A 343 0.04 -10.24 31.14
C ASP A 343 -1.02 -10.29 32.27
N ASP A 344 -1.28 -11.44 32.92
CA ASP A 344 -2.22 -11.50 34.07
C ASP A 344 -1.54 -11.14 35.41
N GLY A 345 -0.20 -11.00 35.46
CA GLY A 345 0.56 -10.41 36.57
C GLY A 345 0.35 -8.90 36.69
N CYS A 346 0.19 -8.23 35.55
CA CYS A 346 -0.23 -6.84 35.42
C CYS A 346 -1.76 -6.71 35.37
N LEU A 347 -2.39 -6.24 36.45
CA LEU A 347 -3.85 -6.08 36.52
C LEU A 347 -4.36 -4.70 36.03
N HIS A 348 -3.45 -3.78 35.74
CA HIS A 348 -3.69 -2.42 35.24
C HIS A 348 -2.36 -1.80 34.77
N PRO A 349 -2.32 -0.93 33.73
CA PRO A 349 -1.09 -0.30 33.22
C PRO A 349 -0.26 0.40 34.31
N THR A 350 -0.95 1.09 35.22
CA THR A 350 -0.33 1.81 36.34
C THR A 350 -0.01 0.95 37.57
N ASN A 351 0.04 -0.38 37.44
CA ASN A 351 0.60 -1.23 38.48
C ASN A 351 2.11 -0.98 38.64
N ALA A 352 2.57 -1.00 39.89
CA ALA A 352 3.92 -0.59 40.24
C ALA A 352 4.94 -1.74 40.21
N ILE A 353 4.49 -2.94 39.85
CA ILE A 353 5.24 -4.21 39.78
C ILE A 353 4.53 -5.08 38.74
N GLU A 354 5.20 -5.44 37.63
CA GLU A 354 4.96 -6.67 36.88
C GLU A 354 5.39 -7.84 37.76
N ALA A 355 4.53 -8.85 37.92
CA ALA A 355 4.59 -9.76 39.06
C ALA A 355 4.42 -11.23 38.65
N PRO A 356 5.44 -12.10 38.87
CA PRO A 356 5.46 -13.43 38.29
C PRO A 356 4.21 -14.23 38.62
N GLU A 357 3.52 -14.63 37.56
CA GLU A 357 2.23 -15.31 37.51
C GLU A 357 1.90 -16.10 38.79
N PRO A 358 0.77 -15.83 39.49
CA PRO A 358 0.40 -16.54 40.71
C PRO A 358 0.28 -18.07 40.54
N GLY A 359 0.21 -18.57 39.30
CA GLY A 359 0.33 -19.99 38.97
C GLY A 359 1.75 -20.59 39.10
N PHE A 360 2.82 -19.86 38.79
CA PHE A 360 4.18 -20.41 38.71
C PHE A 360 4.72 -20.85 40.09
N ALA A 361 4.45 -20.05 41.13
CA ALA A 361 4.78 -20.42 42.51
C ALA A 361 4.09 -21.73 42.96
N ALA A 362 2.85 -21.97 42.51
CA ALA A 362 2.12 -23.20 42.80
C ALA A 362 2.72 -24.42 42.07
N GLY A 363 3.14 -24.26 40.81
CA GLY A 363 3.81 -25.30 40.03
C GLY A 363 5.15 -25.74 40.65
N LEU A 364 5.99 -24.79 41.05
CA LEU A 364 7.27 -25.07 41.70
C LEU A 364 7.13 -25.72 43.08
N LEU A 365 6.11 -25.35 43.86
CA LEU A 365 5.78 -26.02 45.12
C LEU A 365 5.30 -27.47 44.89
N ALA A 366 4.50 -27.72 43.86
CA ALA A 366 4.07 -29.08 43.51
C ALA A 366 5.26 -29.98 43.09
N ALA A 367 6.17 -29.47 42.25
CA ALA A 367 7.39 -30.18 41.86
C ALA A 367 8.29 -30.49 43.06
N SER A 368 8.45 -29.52 43.97
CA SER A 368 9.25 -29.67 45.20
C SER A 368 8.66 -30.75 46.13
N LEU A 369 7.33 -30.83 46.25
CA LEU A 369 6.65 -31.84 47.06
C LEU A 369 6.74 -33.24 46.43
N ALA A 370 6.75 -33.36 45.10
CA ALA A 370 6.89 -34.63 44.41
C ALA A 370 8.26 -35.31 44.67
N LEU A 371 9.36 -34.55 44.67
CA LEU A 371 10.69 -35.10 44.99
C LEU A 371 10.79 -35.58 46.44
N ALA A 372 10.08 -34.95 47.38
CA ALA A 372 10.11 -35.33 48.79
C ALA A 372 9.57 -36.75 49.06
N PHE A 373 8.64 -37.25 48.23
CA PHE A 373 8.03 -38.58 48.38
C PHE A 373 8.75 -39.71 47.64
N ALA A 374 9.66 -39.41 46.70
CA ALA A 374 10.41 -40.44 45.97
C ALA A 374 11.52 -41.13 46.82
N GLY A 375 11.90 -40.55 47.96
CA GLY A 375 13.14 -40.87 48.68
C GLY A 375 13.09 -42.00 49.72
N ARG A 376 12.56 -43.21 49.43
CA ARG A 376 12.70 -44.34 50.37
C ARG A 376 12.62 -45.78 49.79
N PRO A 377 13.74 -46.34 49.26
CA PRO A 377 13.85 -47.76 48.95
C PRO A 377 14.44 -48.58 50.13
N GLY A 378 13.69 -49.53 50.68
CA GLY A 378 14.17 -50.49 51.68
C GLY A 378 13.03 -51.33 52.28
N SER A 379 13.15 -52.65 52.48
CA SER A 379 14.30 -53.55 52.21
C SER A 379 13.84 -54.99 51.96
N ASN A 380 14.76 -55.88 51.54
CA ASN A 380 14.49 -57.29 51.20
C ASN A 380 13.71 -58.07 52.26
N ASP A 381 12.93 -59.06 51.81
CA ASP A 381 12.98 -60.40 52.41
C ASP A 381 13.08 -61.48 51.31
N ARG A 382 13.62 -62.66 51.64
CA ARG A 382 14.01 -63.73 50.70
C ARG A 382 13.35 -65.08 51.05
N GLY A 383 12.07 -65.23 50.72
CA GLY A 383 11.40 -66.53 50.74
C GLY A 383 11.84 -67.43 49.58
N ARG A 384 12.72 -68.41 49.82
CA ARG A 384 12.88 -69.58 48.95
C ARG A 384 11.74 -70.57 49.23
N ASP A 385 11.13 -71.15 48.21
CA ASP A 385 11.11 -72.63 48.13
C ASP A 385 10.92 -73.18 46.70
N ARG A 386 10.90 -74.50 46.56
CA ARG A 386 11.22 -75.24 45.33
C ARG A 386 10.03 -75.84 44.56
N ALA A 387 10.08 -75.65 43.24
CA ALA A 387 9.86 -76.64 42.16
C ALA A 387 8.55 -77.46 42.07
N ARG A 388 7.93 -77.41 40.87
CA ARG A 388 7.61 -78.61 40.08
C ARG A 388 7.48 -78.31 38.59
N GLN A 389 7.59 -79.35 37.76
CA GLN A 389 7.49 -79.30 36.30
C GLN A 389 6.13 -79.81 35.82
N ALA A 390 5.61 -79.23 34.74
CA ALA A 390 4.64 -79.74 33.75
C ALA A 390 3.96 -78.54 33.06
N SER A 391 3.51 -78.50 31.80
CA SER A 391 3.81 -79.18 30.52
C SER A 391 2.61 -78.88 29.60
N SER A 392 2.76 -78.89 28.28
CA SER A 392 1.68 -78.69 27.27
C SER A 392 1.07 -77.27 27.19
N SER A 393 0.35 -76.85 26.14
CA SER A 393 0.60 -76.83 24.66
C SER A 393 -0.65 -76.25 23.95
N SER A 394 -0.58 -76.00 22.63
CA SER A 394 -1.63 -75.37 21.77
C SER A 394 -1.80 -73.85 22.00
N SER A 395 -1.91 -72.96 21.00
CA SER A 395 -2.67 -72.97 19.72
C SER A 395 -4.18 -72.77 19.97
N THR A 396 -4.90 -71.91 19.27
CA THR A 396 -4.79 -71.54 17.84
C THR A 396 -5.49 -70.21 17.52
N ARG A 397 -5.04 -69.51 16.47
CA ARG A 397 -5.66 -68.35 15.77
C ARG A 397 -5.79 -67.05 16.56
#